data_AF-A0A1Y4JI92-F1
#
_entry.id   AF-A0A1Y4JI92-F1
#
_cell.length_a   1.000
_cell.length_b   1.000
_cell.length_c   1.000
_cell.angle_alpha   90.00
_cell.angle_beta   90.00
_cell.angle_gamma   90.00
#
_symmetry.space_group_name_H-M   'P 1'
#
loop_
_entity.id
_entity.type
_entity.pdbx_description
1 polymer ?
#
loop_
_entity_poly.entity_id
_entity_poly.type
_entity_poly.pdbx_seq_one_letter_code
_entity_poly.pdbx_strand_id
1 'polypeptide(L)'
;MLIIDIMKKNYLKILTIGSLLTYSVGTLSAQEIEAWVTNADRSMLFQRQSEKITFGNEEGKGLPIIIDDRQEFQTIDGFGFALTEGSAFHLHHMSDSAREQILKEMFGTEGNHVGFSYIRLTLGASDLNNFVYSYNDLPDGKKDLEMKKFDLGHDYDDIIPVMKEILKIVPDIKIMASPWSAPVWMKESKNVRGGALKNEYYDAYARYFTKYVQAMAKEGINIDVVTVQNEPLNSRNTPSMPWFWQQQNEFVREHLGPAFKAAGLKTKIVIFDHNCDRPDYPLAILSDPVTSKYVDGSAFHHYRGYMSGMNIVHRARPDKNIYFTEQMLTERPGSETINIASAVKRLIVNVTRNWSKNSILWNYAADPQFDPHTDNGGCSMCQGAITIDGDKVTRNIAYYTIAHASKFIRPGSVRISSTDAFDPGVDITEDEERAEIRRATVVEHSDVLPNVAFKTPEGKIVLVIANDSWSQQTAKIQYNGRFANLHLAPGSVGTFIW
;
A
#
# COMPACT_ATOMS: atom_id res chain seq x y z
N MET A 1 84.71 8.02 36.16
CA MET A 1 84.35 8.84 37.34
C MET A 1 82.84 8.64 37.55
N LEU A 2 82.46 7.53 38.21
CA LEU A 2 81.94 7.47 39.59
C LEU A 2 80.59 8.23 39.70
N ILE A 3 79.43 7.58 39.93
CA ILE A 3 78.85 7.02 41.19
C ILE A 3 77.54 6.31 40.74
N ILE A 4 77.16 5.04 40.96
CA ILE A 4 76.94 4.15 42.14
C ILE A 4 75.83 4.60 43.14
N ASP A 5 74.67 3.96 42.98
CA ASP A 5 73.84 3.29 44.01
C ASP A 5 72.46 3.78 44.54
N ILE A 6 71.57 2.78 44.57
CA ILE A 6 70.57 2.38 45.58
C ILE A 6 69.25 3.18 45.70
N MET A 7 68.12 2.52 45.38
CA MET A 7 67.05 2.13 46.34
C MET A 7 65.80 1.51 45.65
N LYS A 8 65.77 0.17 45.71
CA LYS A 8 64.64 -0.72 46.11
C LYS A 8 63.20 -0.48 45.60
N LYS A 9 62.77 -1.51 44.85
CA LYS A 9 61.54 -2.32 45.00
C LYS A 9 60.20 -1.58 45.04
N ASN A 10 59.41 -1.77 43.97
CA ASN A 10 58.04 -2.26 44.12
C ASN A 10 57.73 -3.25 42.99
N TYR A 11 57.43 -4.48 43.40
CA TYR A 11 56.98 -5.58 42.55
C TYR A 11 55.53 -5.33 42.13
N LEU A 12 55.27 -5.17 40.85
CA LEU A 12 53.94 -5.40 40.29
C LEU A 12 54.02 -6.62 39.38
N LYS A 13 53.40 -7.72 39.84
CA LYS A 13 53.19 -8.94 39.06
C LYS A 13 52.32 -8.58 37.85
N ILE A 14 52.91 -8.60 36.66
CA ILE A 14 52.15 -8.69 35.42
C ILE A 14 51.84 -10.18 35.23
N LEU A 15 50.61 -10.57 35.56
CA LEU A 15 50.03 -11.82 35.09
C LEU A 15 49.70 -11.64 33.60
N THR A 16 50.47 -12.27 32.73
CA THR A 16 50.12 -12.41 31.32
C THR A 16 48.97 -13.42 31.22
N ILE A 17 47.73 -12.94 31.27
CA ILE A 17 46.57 -13.73 30.85
C ILE A 17 46.57 -13.69 29.33
N GLY A 18 47.15 -14.73 28.73
CA GLY A 18 46.96 -15.02 27.30
C GLY A 18 45.52 -15.46 27.09
N SER A 19 44.61 -14.51 26.85
CA SER A 19 43.27 -14.81 26.34
C SER A 19 43.41 -15.25 24.88
N LEU A 20 43.40 -16.56 24.65
CA LEU A 20 43.01 -17.12 23.36
C LEU A 20 41.58 -16.62 23.09
N LEU A 21 41.44 -15.59 22.25
CA LEU A 21 40.18 -15.36 21.55
C LEU A 21 40.01 -16.50 20.56
N THR A 22 39.35 -17.56 20.99
CA THR A 22 38.67 -18.46 20.06
C THR A 22 37.57 -17.64 19.40
N TYR A 23 37.84 -17.14 18.20
CA TYR A 23 36.77 -16.78 17.27
C TYR A 23 35.97 -18.04 17.03
N SER A 24 34.86 -18.21 17.74
CA SER A 24 33.80 -19.09 17.32
C SER A 24 33.33 -18.54 15.98
N VAL A 25 33.88 -19.08 14.89
CA VAL A 25 33.27 -18.99 13.56
C VAL A 25 31.93 -19.69 13.73
N GLY A 26 30.90 -18.93 14.09
CA GLY A 26 29.54 -19.41 14.03
C GLY A 26 29.36 -19.88 12.61
N THR A 27 29.10 -21.18 12.43
CA THR A 27 28.59 -21.69 11.18
C THR A 27 27.28 -20.96 10.95
N LEU A 28 27.32 -19.86 10.17
CA LEU A 28 26.12 -19.26 9.61
C LEU A 28 25.44 -20.40 8.87
N SER A 29 24.33 -20.89 9.41
CA SER A 29 23.43 -21.75 8.66
C SER A 29 23.15 -21.04 7.35
N ALA A 30 23.22 -21.77 6.23
CA ALA A 30 22.86 -21.19 4.94
C ALA A 30 21.46 -20.59 5.07
N GLN A 31 21.33 -19.30 4.76
CA GLN A 31 20.06 -18.61 4.81
C GLN A 31 19.16 -19.22 3.72
N GLU A 32 18.10 -19.91 4.15
CA GLU A 32 17.11 -20.53 3.26
C GLU A 32 16.13 -19.46 2.78
N ILE A 33 15.81 -19.49 1.49
CA ILE A 33 14.84 -18.61 0.85
C ILE A 33 13.55 -19.40 0.66
N GLU A 34 12.47 -18.89 1.20
CA GLU A 34 11.13 -19.40 0.95
C GLU A 34 10.46 -18.62 -0.19
N ALA A 35 9.62 -19.26 -0.99
CA ALA A 35 8.99 -18.66 -2.16
C ALA A 35 7.48 -18.90 -2.22
N TRP A 36 6.74 -17.87 -2.65
CA TRP A 36 5.33 -17.93 -3.03
C TRP A 36 5.17 -17.50 -4.47
N VAL A 37 4.52 -18.34 -5.30
CA VAL A 37 4.47 -18.14 -6.74
C VAL A 37 3.03 -18.09 -7.24
N THR A 38 2.78 -17.21 -8.21
CA THR A 38 1.58 -17.23 -9.07
C THR A 38 2.03 -17.35 -10.53
N ASN A 39 1.55 -18.39 -11.22
CA ASN A 39 1.82 -18.60 -12.64
C ASN A 39 0.71 -18.01 -13.51
N ALA A 40 1.06 -17.53 -14.71
CA ALA A 40 0.12 -16.93 -15.64
C ALA A 40 -0.96 -17.90 -16.14
N ASP A 41 -0.71 -19.22 -16.09
CA ASP A 41 -1.64 -20.29 -16.45
C ASP A 41 -2.50 -20.78 -15.26
N ARG A 42 -2.41 -20.11 -14.11
CA ARG A 42 -3.09 -20.46 -12.85
C ARG A 42 -2.73 -21.82 -12.25
N SER A 43 -1.70 -22.50 -12.75
CA SER A 43 -1.21 -23.77 -12.17
C SER A 43 -0.75 -23.61 -10.72
N MET A 44 -0.35 -22.40 -10.35
CA MET A 44 -0.06 -21.96 -8.99
C MET A 44 -0.68 -20.58 -8.77
N LEU A 45 -1.35 -20.39 -7.64
CA LEU A 45 -2.03 -19.15 -7.27
C LEU A 45 -1.63 -18.76 -5.83
N PHE A 46 -0.63 -17.89 -5.71
CA PHE A 46 0.05 -17.51 -4.47
C PHE A 46 0.42 -18.73 -3.59
N GLN A 47 1.03 -19.73 -4.22
CA GLN A 47 1.33 -21.01 -3.59
C GLN A 47 2.77 -21.05 -3.07
N ARG A 48 2.94 -21.49 -1.81
CA ARG A 48 4.27 -21.75 -1.23
C ARG A 48 4.96 -22.89 -1.96
N GLN A 49 6.23 -22.69 -2.32
CA GLN A 49 7.07 -23.69 -2.97
C GLN A 49 7.75 -24.59 -1.94
N SER A 50 7.89 -25.88 -2.25
CA SER A 50 8.57 -26.86 -1.40
C SER A 50 10.08 -26.90 -1.63
N GLU A 51 10.55 -26.35 -2.74
CA GLU A 51 11.97 -26.28 -3.07
C GLU A 51 12.70 -25.36 -2.07
N LYS A 52 13.81 -25.87 -1.53
CA LYS A 52 14.70 -25.10 -0.66
C LYS A 52 15.74 -24.40 -1.52
N ILE A 53 15.61 -23.10 -1.64
CA ILE A 53 16.62 -22.25 -2.29
C ILE A 53 17.58 -21.77 -1.20
N THR A 54 18.89 -21.84 -1.44
CA THR A 54 19.90 -21.41 -0.48
C THR A 54 20.90 -20.45 -1.12
N PHE A 55 21.36 -19.50 -0.34
CA PHE A 55 22.44 -18.62 -0.75
C PHE A 55 23.78 -19.38 -0.83
N GLY A 56 24.45 -19.26 -1.97
CA GLY A 56 25.75 -19.86 -2.26
C GLY A 56 26.87 -18.82 -2.49
N ASN A 57 28.05 -19.33 -2.84
CA ASN A 57 29.24 -18.52 -3.17
C ASN A 57 29.44 -18.29 -4.67
N GLU A 58 28.60 -18.88 -5.53
CA GLU A 58 28.82 -18.86 -6.96
C GLU A 58 28.40 -17.52 -7.59
N GLU A 59 29.36 -16.83 -8.20
CA GLU A 59 29.12 -15.77 -9.16
C GLU A 59 28.73 -16.40 -10.51
N GLY A 60 27.43 -16.58 -10.75
CA GLY A 60 26.92 -16.94 -12.09
C GLY A 60 27.15 -15.82 -13.12
N LYS A 61 27.02 -16.10 -14.42
CA LYS A 61 27.05 -15.05 -15.46
C LYS A 61 25.79 -14.17 -15.39
N GLY A 62 25.92 -12.88 -15.69
CA GLY A 62 24.81 -11.91 -15.72
C GLY A 62 24.68 -11.07 -14.46
N LEU A 63 24.05 -9.89 -14.61
CA LEU A 63 23.90 -8.92 -13.54
C LEU A 63 22.88 -9.38 -12.50
N PRO A 64 23.26 -9.42 -11.21
CA PRO A 64 22.32 -9.74 -10.15
C PRO A 64 21.39 -8.56 -9.85
N ILE A 65 20.19 -8.87 -9.36
CA ILE A 65 19.44 -7.94 -8.51
C ILE A 65 20.19 -7.88 -7.17
N ILE A 66 20.87 -6.77 -6.91
CA ILE A 66 21.62 -6.56 -5.66
C ILE A 66 20.66 -5.96 -4.64
N ILE A 67 20.47 -6.64 -3.51
CA ILE A 67 19.70 -6.14 -2.37
C ILE A 67 20.66 -5.55 -1.34
N ASP A 68 20.44 -4.28 -0.97
CA ASP A 68 21.21 -3.58 0.06
C ASP A 68 20.26 -3.04 1.15
N ASP A 69 20.17 -3.76 2.26
CA ASP A 69 19.29 -3.46 3.41
C ASP A 69 19.80 -2.33 4.30
N ARG A 70 20.99 -1.78 3.99
CA ARG A 70 21.54 -0.57 4.63
C ARG A 70 21.01 0.71 4.00
N GLN A 71 20.45 0.61 2.79
CA GLN A 71 19.84 1.72 2.06
C GLN A 71 18.32 1.63 2.19
N GLU A 72 17.80 2.34 3.18
CA GLU A 72 16.38 2.37 3.52
C GLU A 72 15.66 3.56 2.86
N PHE A 73 14.38 3.38 2.53
CA PHE A 73 13.49 4.40 1.96
C PHE A 73 12.27 4.61 2.85
N GLN A 74 11.05 4.66 2.31
CA GLN A 74 9.84 4.87 3.09
C GLN A 74 9.42 3.63 3.88
N THR A 75 8.79 3.85 5.04
CA THR A 75 8.04 2.82 5.78
C THR A 75 6.74 2.50 5.05
N ILE A 76 6.29 1.26 5.13
CA ILE A 76 5.06 0.76 4.55
C ILE A 76 3.96 0.73 5.61
N ASP A 77 2.84 1.40 5.32
CA ASP A 77 1.67 1.45 6.17
C ASP A 77 0.73 0.26 5.93
N GLY A 78 0.72 -0.31 4.71
CA GLY A 78 0.02 -1.56 4.43
C GLY A 78 -0.53 -1.69 3.00
N PHE A 79 -1.23 -2.79 2.75
CA PHE A 79 -1.83 -3.11 1.46
C PHE A 79 -3.25 -3.64 1.66
N GLY A 80 -4.16 -3.35 0.73
CA GLY A 80 -5.53 -3.86 0.82
C GLY A 80 -6.48 -3.26 -0.20
N PHE A 81 -7.72 -3.06 0.23
CA PHE A 81 -8.86 -2.74 -0.63
C PHE A 81 -9.77 -1.70 0.01
N ALA A 82 -10.63 -1.09 -0.80
CA ALA A 82 -11.77 -0.37 -0.26
C ALA A 82 -12.88 -1.34 0.17
N LEU A 83 -13.32 -1.23 1.41
CA LEU A 83 -14.54 -1.86 1.89
C LEU A 83 -15.68 -0.87 1.60
N THR A 84 -16.24 -0.99 0.39
CA THR A 84 -17.44 -0.24 -0.02
C THR A 84 -18.67 -0.83 0.67
N GLU A 85 -19.78 -0.09 0.68
CA GLU A 85 -21.03 -0.64 1.18
C GLU A 85 -21.47 -1.85 0.38
N GLY A 86 -21.33 -1.83 -0.96
CA GLY A 86 -21.60 -3.01 -1.78
C GLY A 86 -20.76 -4.22 -1.38
N SER A 87 -19.47 -4.03 -1.07
CA SER A 87 -18.64 -5.11 -0.53
C SER A 87 -19.16 -5.62 0.81
N ALA A 88 -19.50 -4.71 1.74
CA ALA A 88 -19.98 -5.06 3.07
C ALA A 88 -21.34 -5.77 3.01
N PHE A 89 -22.24 -5.30 2.16
CA PHE A 89 -23.53 -5.91 1.86
C PHE A 89 -23.36 -7.38 1.46
N HIS A 90 -22.50 -7.66 0.48
CA HIS A 90 -22.27 -9.05 0.03
C HIS A 90 -21.71 -9.94 1.12
N LEU A 91 -20.77 -9.44 1.92
CA LEU A 91 -20.23 -10.19 3.06
C LEU A 91 -21.30 -10.48 4.10
N HIS A 92 -22.10 -9.48 4.45
CA HIS A 92 -23.13 -9.58 5.47
C HIS A 92 -24.24 -10.57 5.08
N HIS A 93 -24.49 -10.75 3.77
CA HIS A 93 -25.46 -11.73 3.25
C HIS A 93 -24.91 -13.17 3.12
N MET A 94 -23.61 -13.40 3.40
CA MET A 94 -23.08 -14.75 3.59
C MET A 94 -23.55 -15.35 4.92
N SER A 95 -23.51 -16.67 5.05
CA SER A 95 -23.61 -17.32 6.36
C SER A 95 -22.45 -16.89 7.28
N ASP A 96 -22.70 -16.83 8.59
CA ASP A 96 -21.70 -16.41 9.58
C ASP A 96 -20.40 -17.22 9.46
N SER A 97 -20.50 -18.53 9.23
CA SER A 97 -19.33 -19.40 9.09
C SER A 97 -18.53 -19.10 7.81
N ALA A 98 -19.21 -18.83 6.69
CA ALA A 98 -18.54 -18.53 5.43
C ALA A 98 -17.89 -17.13 5.48
N ARG A 99 -18.58 -16.14 6.06
CA ARG A 99 -18.05 -14.80 6.31
C ARG A 99 -16.83 -14.84 7.24
N GLU A 100 -16.91 -15.54 8.36
CA GLU A 100 -15.78 -15.67 9.29
C GLU A 100 -14.56 -16.31 8.62
N GLN A 101 -14.77 -17.36 7.82
CA GLN A 101 -13.69 -18.04 7.11
C GLN A 101 -13.01 -17.11 6.11
N ILE A 102 -13.78 -16.37 5.30
CA ILE A 102 -13.19 -15.49 4.29
C ILE A 102 -12.52 -14.28 4.94
N LEU A 103 -13.07 -13.69 6.00
CA LEU A 103 -12.42 -12.60 6.72
C LEU A 103 -11.10 -13.06 7.37
N LYS A 104 -11.05 -14.26 7.95
CA LYS A 104 -9.79 -14.84 8.47
C LYS A 104 -8.77 -15.05 7.38
N GLU A 105 -9.18 -15.57 6.22
CA GLU A 105 -8.30 -15.73 5.05
C GLU A 105 -7.69 -14.40 4.61
N MET A 106 -8.51 -13.36 4.54
CA MET A 106 -8.12 -12.08 3.99
C MET A 106 -7.25 -11.29 4.97
N PHE A 107 -7.57 -11.28 6.26
CA PHE A 107 -6.93 -10.39 7.24
C PHE A 107 -6.00 -11.10 8.23
N GLY A 108 -6.13 -12.42 8.40
CA GLY A 108 -5.24 -13.20 9.25
C GLY A 108 -3.82 -13.30 8.69
N THR A 109 -2.84 -13.58 9.56
CA THR A 109 -1.43 -13.73 9.18
C THR A 109 -0.92 -15.17 9.29
N GLU A 110 -1.66 -16.04 9.96
CA GLU A 110 -1.30 -17.44 10.18
C GLU A 110 -1.53 -18.30 8.92
N GLY A 111 -0.79 -19.43 8.84
CA GLY A 111 -0.97 -20.41 7.77
C GLY A 111 -1.00 -19.79 6.36
N ASN A 112 -2.08 -20.06 5.62
CA ASN A 112 -2.28 -19.61 4.24
C ASN A 112 -3.03 -18.27 4.10
N HIS A 113 -3.38 -17.61 5.21
CA HIS A 113 -4.08 -16.31 5.17
C HIS A 113 -3.16 -15.23 4.60
N VAL A 114 -3.69 -14.23 3.89
CA VAL A 114 -2.88 -13.27 3.11
C VAL A 114 -2.61 -11.94 3.83
N GLY A 115 -3.32 -11.64 4.91
CA GLY A 115 -2.98 -10.53 5.79
C GLY A 115 -3.16 -9.15 5.17
N PHE A 116 -4.28 -8.83 4.54
CA PHE A 116 -4.62 -7.45 4.21
C PHE A 116 -4.51 -6.57 5.46
N SER A 117 -3.91 -5.40 5.30
CA SER A 117 -3.42 -4.57 6.41
C SER A 117 -3.80 -3.09 6.29
N TYR A 118 -4.56 -2.75 5.25
CA TYR A 118 -5.06 -1.40 5.06
C TYR A 118 -6.46 -1.45 4.42
N ILE A 119 -7.42 -0.72 4.99
CA ILE A 119 -8.76 -0.55 4.43
C ILE A 119 -9.01 0.90 4.05
N ARG A 120 -9.65 1.11 2.91
CA ARG A 120 -10.28 2.39 2.56
C ARG A 120 -11.80 2.28 2.74
N LEU A 121 -12.38 3.15 3.54
CA LEU A 121 -13.81 3.30 3.69
C LEU A 121 -14.30 4.48 2.86
N THR A 122 -15.60 4.48 2.64
CA THR A 122 -16.30 5.58 2.00
C THR A 122 -16.96 6.43 3.08
N LEU A 123 -16.75 7.75 3.03
CA LEU A 123 -17.38 8.68 3.95
C LEU A 123 -18.71 9.11 3.32
N GLY A 124 -19.76 8.38 3.66
CA GLY A 124 -21.03 8.35 2.95
C GLY A 124 -20.98 7.38 1.77
N ALA A 125 -21.97 7.48 0.88
CA ALA A 125 -22.03 6.62 -0.29
C ALA A 125 -20.83 6.84 -1.25
N SER A 126 -20.46 5.78 -1.95
CA SER A 126 -19.64 5.79 -3.16
C SER A 126 -20.49 5.38 -4.36
N ASP A 127 -19.84 5.14 -5.48
CA ASP A 127 -20.49 4.64 -6.68
C ASP A 127 -20.78 3.13 -6.65
N LEU A 128 -20.22 2.39 -5.69
CA LEU A 128 -20.48 0.97 -5.43
C LEU A 128 -21.46 0.77 -4.25
N ASN A 129 -22.53 1.57 -4.27
CA ASN A 129 -23.64 1.51 -3.33
C ASN A 129 -24.95 1.29 -4.10
N ASN A 130 -25.95 0.70 -3.44
CA ASN A 130 -27.30 0.52 -4.00
C ASN A 130 -28.00 1.87 -4.28
N PHE A 131 -27.75 2.86 -3.42
CA PHE A 131 -28.28 4.22 -3.55
C PHE A 131 -27.31 5.20 -2.92
N VAL A 132 -27.50 6.49 -3.23
CA VAL A 132 -26.65 7.55 -2.68
C VAL A 132 -27.26 8.12 -1.40
N TYR A 133 -26.41 8.30 -0.39
CA TYR A 133 -26.73 9.05 0.82
C TYR A 133 -25.50 9.80 1.34
N SER A 134 -25.76 10.70 2.28
CA SER A 134 -24.78 11.29 3.19
C SER A 134 -25.23 11.14 4.64
N TYR A 135 -24.33 11.33 5.59
CA TYR A 135 -24.64 11.27 7.02
C TYR A 135 -25.44 12.49 7.52
N ASN A 136 -25.86 13.40 6.63
CA ASN A 136 -26.65 14.58 6.97
C ASN A 136 -27.59 15.00 5.83
N ASP A 137 -28.26 14.03 5.22
CA ASP A 137 -29.31 14.30 4.25
C ASP A 137 -30.54 14.90 4.93
N LEU A 138 -31.12 15.93 4.31
CA LEU A 138 -32.22 16.71 4.85
C LEU A 138 -33.28 16.95 3.79
N PRO A 139 -34.55 17.14 4.19
CA PRO A 139 -35.59 17.61 3.26
C PRO A 139 -35.20 18.93 2.58
N ASP A 140 -35.68 19.11 1.36
CA ASP A 140 -35.40 20.29 0.55
C ASP A 140 -35.63 21.60 1.30
N GLY A 141 -34.67 22.52 1.16
CA GLY A 141 -34.69 23.85 1.79
C GLY A 141 -34.30 23.86 3.27
N LYS A 142 -34.04 22.71 3.90
CA LYS A 142 -33.48 22.63 5.26
C LYS A 142 -31.94 22.62 5.21
N LYS A 143 -31.34 23.05 6.32
CA LYS A 143 -29.89 23.11 6.54
C LYS A 143 -29.60 22.73 7.98
N ASP A 144 -28.41 22.21 8.25
CA ASP A 144 -27.96 21.86 9.59
C ASP A 144 -26.48 22.23 9.76
N LEU A 145 -26.21 23.53 9.93
CA LEU A 145 -24.84 24.07 9.97
C LEU A 145 -24.00 23.53 11.12
N GLU A 146 -24.66 23.09 12.21
CA GLU A 146 -24.02 22.63 13.44
C GLU A 146 -23.94 21.10 13.53
N MET A 147 -24.32 20.37 12.47
CA MET A 147 -24.31 18.90 12.41
C MET A 147 -25.08 18.24 13.57
N LYS A 148 -26.24 18.80 13.95
CA LYS A 148 -27.10 18.26 15.03
C LYS A 148 -27.86 17.00 14.61
N LYS A 149 -28.09 16.82 13.31
CA LYS A 149 -28.76 15.68 12.69
C LYS A 149 -27.78 14.77 11.96
N PHE A 150 -26.49 14.86 12.29
CA PHE A 150 -25.50 13.92 11.76
C PHE A 150 -25.79 12.52 12.29
N ASP A 151 -25.82 11.53 11.40
CA ASP A 151 -26.03 10.12 11.72
C ASP A 151 -25.28 9.22 10.74
N LEU A 152 -24.58 8.19 11.25
CA LEU A 152 -23.88 7.22 10.40
C LEU A 152 -24.87 6.39 9.56
N GLY A 153 -26.14 6.29 9.98
CA GLY A 153 -27.23 5.78 9.15
C GLY A 153 -26.93 4.39 8.59
N HIS A 154 -26.85 4.29 7.27
CA HIS A 154 -26.66 3.03 6.54
C HIS A 154 -25.36 2.29 6.85
N ASP A 155 -24.34 2.97 7.37
CA ASP A 155 -23.12 2.30 7.81
C ASP A 155 -23.39 1.29 8.95
N TYR A 156 -24.47 1.45 9.72
CA TYR A 156 -24.88 0.50 10.76
C TYR A 156 -25.40 -0.82 10.21
N ASP A 157 -25.88 -0.83 8.97
CA ASP A 157 -26.49 -2.00 8.35
C ASP A 157 -25.42 -3.02 7.92
N ASP A 158 -24.32 -2.55 7.29
CA ASP A 158 -23.33 -3.42 6.67
C ASP A 158 -21.86 -3.08 7.06
N ILE A 159 -21.42 -1.82 6.92
CA ILE A 159 -20.01 -1.42 7.08
C ILE A 159 -19.51 -1.65 8.52
N ILE A 160 -20.21 -1.12 9.51
CA ILE A 160 -19.78 -1.17 10.92
C ILE A 160 -19.76 -2.62 11.44
N PRO A 161 -20.78 -3.47 11.19
CA PRO A 161 -20.71 -4.89 11.55
C PRO A 161 -19.49 -5.61 10.97
N VAL A 162 -19.26 -5.47 9.65
CA VAL A 162 -18.12 -6.13 8.98
C VAL A 162 -16.78 -5.60 9.51
N MET A 163 -16.64 -4.28 9.70
CA MET A 163 -15.44 -3.69 10.28
C MET A 163 -15.17 -4.19 11.70
N LYS A 164 -16.20 -4.38 12.54
CA LYS A 164 -16.05 -4.95 13.88
C LYS A 164 -15.59 -6.41 13.83
N GLU A 165 -15.99 -7.19 12.84
CA GLU A 165 -15.47 -8.55 12.63
C GLU A 165 -14.00 -8.53 12.19
N ILE A 166 -13.64 -7.64 11.26
CA ILE A 166 -12.25 -7.46 10.80
C ILE A 166 -11.35 -7.05 11.98
N LEU A 167 -11.77 -6.10 12.80
CA LEU A 167 -11.00 -5.61 13.95
C LEU A 167 -10.79 -6.68 15.04
N LYS A 168 -11.60 -7.76 15.08
CA LYS A 168 -11.31 -8.91 15.95
C LYS A 168 -10.12 -9.74 15.45
N ILE A 169 -9.88 -9.73 14.14
CA ILE A 169 -8.81 -10.49 13.48
C ILE A 169 -7.52 -9.66 13.45
N VAL A 170 -7.64 -8.37 13.13
CA VAL A 170 -6.53 -7.42 12.98
C VAL A 170 -6.88 -6.09 13.67
N PRO A 171 -6.71 -5.99 15.00
CA PRO A 171 -7.12 -4.81 15.76
C PRO A 171 -6.42 -3.51 15.37
N ASP A 172 -5.17 -3.59 14.90
CA ASP A 172 -4.32 -2.45 14.57
C ASP A 172 -4.33 -2.10 13.07
N ILE A 173 -5.33 -2.56 12.30
CA ILE A 173 -5.43 -2.28 10.87
C ILE A 173 -5.52 -0.77 10.61
N LYS A 174 -4.82 -0.30 9.57
CA LYS A 174 -4.90 1.10 9.15
C LYS A 174 -6.17 1.36 8.35
N ILE A 175 -6.87 2.44 8.66
CA ILE A 175 -8.14 2.81 8.02
C ILE A 175 -8.05 4.23 7.46
N MET A 176 -8.29 4.36 6.15
CA MET A 176 -8.50 5.63 5.48
C MET A 176 -9.99 5.81 5.15
N ALA A 177 -10.48 7.04 5.08
CA ALA A 177 -11.80 7.35 4.54
C ALA A 177 -11.75 8.53 3.54
N SER A 178 -12.62 8.52 2.54
CA SER A 178 -12.75 9.59 1.56
C SER A 178 -14.23 9.86 1.27
N PRO A 179 -14.71 11.11 1.17
CA PRO A 179 -16.06 11.37 0.69
C PRO A 179 -16.12 11.45 -0.84
N TRP A 180 -17.20 10.94 -1.44
CA TRP A 180 -17.50 11.15 -2.86
C TRP A 180 -18.26 12.44 -3.10
N SER A 181 -19.05 12.91 -2.13
CA SER A 181 -19.79 14.17 -2.21
C SER A 181 -20.12 14.69 -0.82
N ALA A 182 -20.33 16.01 -0.70
CA ALA A 182 -21.02 16.59 0.45
C ALA A 182 -22.54 16.30 0.41
N PRO A 183 -23.25 16.48 1.54
CA PRO A 183 -24.71 16.53 1.58
C PRO A 183 -25.27 17.52 0.55
N VAL A 184 -26.38 17.15 -0.10
CA VAL A 184 -26.95 17.89 -1.24
C VAL A 184 -27.23 19.36 -0.93
N TRP A 185 -27.71 19.66 0.28
CA TRP A 185 -28.05 21.02 0.69
C TRP A 185 -26.82 21.95 0.77
N MET A 186 -25.61 21.39 0.84
CA MET A 186 -24.35 22.14 0.83
C MET A 186 -23.84 22.47 -0.58
N LYS A 187 -24.42 21.88 -1.63
CA LYS A 187 -23.88 21.97 -3.00
C LYS A 187 -24.58 23.05 -3.83
N GLU A 188 -23.85 23.59 -4.81
CA GLU A 188 -24.38 24.53 -5.81
C GLU A 188 -25.47 23.89 -6.68
N SER A 189 -25.22 22.67 -7.15
CA SER A 189 -26.11 21.92 -8.05
C SER A 189 -27.37 21.39 -7.38
N LYS A 190 -27.41 21.34 -6.03
CA LYS A 190 -28.38 20.54 -5.27
C LYS A 190 -28.51 19.11 -5.84
N ASN A 191 -27.39 18.53 -6.25
CA ASN A 191 -27.32 17.17 -6.77
C ASN A 191 -26.10 16.46 -6.18
N VAL A 192 -26.23 15.16 -5.90
CA VAL A 192 -25.14 14.31 -5.42
C VAL A 192 -24.02 14.12 -6.44
N ARG A 193 -24.32 14.30 -7.72
CA ARG A 193 -23.37 14.26 -8.86
C ARG A 193 -22.98 15.67 -9.29
N GLY A 194 -21.68 15.93 -9.32
CA GLY A 194 -21.10 17.20 -9.74
C GLY A 194 -21.54 18.39 -8.86
N GLY A 195 -21.22 19.60 -9.31
CA GLY A 195 -21.46 20.84 -8.56
C GLY A 195 -20.51 21.02 -7.38
N ALA A 196 -20.00 22.25 -7.20
CA ALA A 196 -19.05 22.54 -6.14
C ALA A 196 -19.75 22.63 -4.77
N LEU A 197 -18.95 22.45 -3.71
CA LEU A 197 -19.34 22.84 -2.35
C LEU A 197 -19.43 24.36 -2.27
N LYS A 198 -20.52 24.89 -1.70
CA LYS A 198 -20.65 26.34 -1.49
C LYS A 198 -19.74 26.79 -0.35
N ASN A 199 -19.00 27.86 -0.58
CA ASN A 199 -18.04 28.42 0.39
C ASN A 199 -18.67 28.72 1.76
N GLU A 200 -19.92 29.19 1.78
CA GLU A 200 -20.70 29.45 3.00
C GLU A 200 -20.92 28.22 3.91
N TYR A 201 -20.64 27.01 3.42
CA TYR A 201 -20.77 25.76 4.18
C TYR A 201 -19.44 25.08 4.49
N TYR A 202 -18.29 25.71 4.25
CA TYR A 202 -16.99 25.11 4.54
C TYR A 202 -16.84 24.75 6.03
N ASP A 203 -17.25 25.62 6.96
CA ASP A 203 -17.25 25.29 8.40
C ASP A 203 -18.17 24.12 8.75
N ALA A 204 -19.37 24.08 8.15
CA ALA A 204 -20.31 22.99 8.35
C ALA A 204 -19.74 21.66 7.83
N TYR A 205 -19.08 21.68 6.67
CA TYR A 205 -18.48 20.49 6.08
C TYR A 205 -17.23 20.02 6.85
N ALA A 206 -16.39 20.93 7.37
CA ALA A 206 -15.31 20.57 8.28
C ALA A 206 -15.83 19.91 9.58
N ARG A 207 -16.97 20.38 10.11
CA ARG A 207 -17.67 19.73 11.22
C ARG A 207 -18.22 18.36 10.85
N TYR A 208 -18.70 18.17 9.61
CA TYR A 208 -19.16 16.88 9.11
C TYR A 208 -18.05 15.81 9.15
N PHE A 209 -16.83 16.14 8.68
CA PHE A 209 -15.67 15.26 8.83
C PHE A 209 -15.34 14.96 10.30
N THR A 210 -15.34 16.00 11.14
CA THR A 210 -15.05 15.85 12.58
C THR A 210 -16.05 14.90 13.25
N LYS A 211 -17.34 15.03 12.93
CA LYS A 211 -18.41 14.16 13.43
C LYS A 211 -18.25 12.73 12.95
N TYR A 212 -17.92 12.51 11.68
CA TYR A 212 -17.66 11.18 11.15
C TYR A 212 -16.54 10.46 11.90
N VAL A 213 -15.37 11.10 12.03
CA VAL A 213 -14.22 10.51 12.74
C VAL A 213 -14.58 10.19 14.19
N GLN A 214 -15.29 11.09 14.88
CA GLN A 214 -15.72 10.88 16.26
C GLN A 214 -16.79 9.78 16.39
N ALA A 215 -17.70 9.66 15.43
CA ALA A 215 -18.76 8.66 15.44
C ALA A 215 -18.19 7.27 15.18
N MET A 216 -17.32 7.11 14.16
CA MET A 216 -16.61 5.86 13.91
C MET A 216 -15.77 5.41 15.11
N ALA A 217 -15.06 6.34 15.76
CA ALA A 217 -14.28 6.03 16.95
C ALA A 217 -15.14 5.51 18.13
N LYS A 218 -16.40 5.98 18.27
CA LYS A 218 -17.34 5.44 19.29
C LYS A 218 -17.74 4.00 19.00
N GLU A 219 -17.73 3.60 17.74
CA GLU A 219 -17.95 2.21 17.31
C GLU A 219 -16.70 1.33 17.42
N GLY A 220 -15.58 1.90 17.90
CA GLY A 220 -14.29 1.23 17.99
C GLY A 220 -13.49 1.25 16.67
N ILE A 221 -13.94 2.01 15.67
CA ILE A 221 -13.32 2.10 14.35
C ILE A 221 -12.50 3.40 14.30
N ASN A 222 -11.19 3.28 14.45
CA ASN A 222 -10.29 4.44 14.44
C ASN A 222 -9.91 4.80 13.00
N ILE A 223 -10.35 5.98 12.53
CA ILE A 223 -9.95 6.50 11.22
C ILE A 223 -8.57 7.14 11.32
N ASP A 224 -7.57 6.54 10.70
CA ASP A 224 -6.19 7.06 10.69
C ASP A 224 -6.00 8.22 9.72
N VAL A 225 -6.65 8.16 8.56
CA VAL A 225 -6.48 9.13 7.47
C VAL A 225 -7.84 9.49 6.87
N VAL A 226 -8.04 10.77 6.58
CA VAL A 226 -9.09 11.21 5.66
C VAL A 226 -8.47 11.87 4.44
N THR A 227 -9.02 11.61 3.27
CA THR A 227 -8.78 12.47 2.11
C THR A 227 -9.90 13.51 2.00
N VAL A 228 -9.59 14.68 1.43
CA VAL A 228 -10.55 15.80 1.37
C VAL A 228 -11.74 15.51 0.45
N GLN A 229 -11.50 14.76 -0.62
CA GLN A 229 -12.48 14.45 -1.65
C GLN A 229 -11.94 13.31 -2.51
N ASN A 230 -12.76 12.31 -2.81
CA ASN A 230 -12.47 11.33 -3.84
C ASN A 230 -12.49 12.00 -5.23
N GLU A 231 -11.42 11.85 -5.99
CA GLU A 231 -11.31 12.31 -7.38
C GLU A 231 -11.82 13.76 -7.62
N PRO A 232 -11.26 14.80 -6.98
CA PRO A 232 -11.73 16.18 -7.06
C PRO A 232 -11.75 16.80 -8.46
N LEU A 233 -11.19 16.15 -9.48
CA LEU A 233 -11.28 16.61 -10.88
C LEU A 233 -12.36 15.87 -11.68
N ASN A 234 -13.08 14.93 -11.05
CA ASN A 234 -14.16 14.16 -11.66
C ASN A 234 -15.51 14.69 -11.16
N SER A 235 -16.37 15.08 -12.10
CA SER A 235 -17.73 15.55 -11.82
C SER A 235 -18.81 14.61 -12.38
N ARG A 236 -18.41 13.43 -12.87
CA ARG A 236 -19.28 12.53 -13.64
C ARG A 236 -19.70 11.29 -12.88
N ASN A 237 -19.01 10.91 -11.81
CA ASN A 237 -19.43 9.77 -11.00
C ASN A 237 -20.64 10.13 -10.12
N THR A 238 -21.37 9.14 -9.64
CA THR A 238 -22.50 9.33 -8.72
C THR A 238 -22.21 8.52 -7.46
N PRO A 239 -21.82 9.16 -6.34
CA PRO A 239 -21.70 10.61 -6.13
C PRO A 239 -20.39 11.20 -6.69
N SER A 240 -20.35 12.53 -6.86
CA SER A 240 -19.12 13.28 -7.15
C SER A 240 -19.22 14.74 -6.74
N MET A 241 -18.10 15.36 -6.38
CA MET A 241 -18.01 16.79 -6.07
C MET A 241 -16.65 17.35 -6.51
N PRO A 242 -16.59 18.14 -7.60
CA PRO A 242 -15.32 18.69 -8.07
C PRO A 242 -14.79 19.80 -7.16
N TRP A 243 -13.46 19.90 -7.07
CA TRP A 243 -12.74 20.96 -6.38
C TRP A 243 -11.60 21.50 -7.25
N PHE A 244 -11.52 22.82 -7.37
CA PHE A 244 -10.27 23.46 -7.76
C PHE A 244 -9.26 23.39 -6.62
N TRP A 245 -7.97 23.36 -6.94
CA TRP A 245 -6.91 23.26 -5.91
C TRP A 245 -6.94 24.45 -4.95
N GLN A 246 -7.35 25.64 -5.40
CA GLN A 246 -7.51 26.83 -4.57
C GLN A 246 -8.58 26.62 -3.49
N GLN A 247 -9.71 26.04 -3.88
CA GLN A 247 -10.81 25.75 -2.95
C GLN A 247 -10.38 24.67 -1.95
N GLN A 248 -9.72 23.61 -2.42
CA GLN A 248 -9.23 22.55 -1.52
C GLN A 248 -8.18 23.11 -0.56
N ASN A 249 -7.29 24.00 -1.02
CA ASN A 249 -6.33 24.70 -0.17
C ASN A 249 -7.03 25.54 0.91
N GLU A 250 -7.97 26.40 0.52
CA GLU A 250 -8.74 27.24 1.44
C GLU A 250 -9.50 26.41 2.49
N PHE A 251 -10.19 25.35 2.04
CA PHE A 251 -10.93 24.46 2.93
C PHE A 251 -10.02 23.82 3.98
N VAL A 252 -8.85 23.30 3.58
CA VAL A 252 -7.91 22.70 4.53
C VAL A 252 -7.30 23.75 5.47
N ARG A 253 -6.90 24.90 4.92
CA ARG A 253 -6.21 25.98 5.64
C ARG A 253 -7.05 26.62 6.73
N GLU A 254 -8.28 26.98 6.37
CA GLU A 254 -9.15 27.83 7.19
C GLU A 254 -10.22 27.04 7.96
N HIS A 255 -10.55 25.82 7.53
CA HIS A 255 -11.69 25.08 8.07
C HIS A 255 -11.32 23.68 8.60
N LEU A 256 -10.94 22.74 7.72
CA LEU A 256 -10.74 21.33 8.11
C LEU A 256 -9.57 21.15 9.08
N GLY A 257 -8.41 21.74 8.78
CA GLY A 257 -7.23 21.67 9.65
C GLY A 257 -7.48 22.25 11.04
N PRO A 258 -7.98 23.50 11.15
CA PRO A 258 -8.38 24.09 12.43
C PRO A 258 -9.45 23.28 13.17
N ALA A 259 -10.46 22.74 12.47
CA ALA A 259 -11.52 21.93 13.10
C ALA A 259 -10.96 20.63 13.71
N PHE A 260 -10.09 19.91 12.99
CA PHE A 260 -9.46 18.69 13.50
C PHE A 260 -8.58 18.99 14.71
N LYS A 261 -7.80 20.07 14.64
CA LYS A 261 -6.96 20.53 15.76
C LYS A 261 -7.80 20.91 16.99
N ALA A 262 -8.88 21.67 16.80
CA ALA A 262 -9.77 22.09 17.88
C ALA A 262 -10.49 20.90 18.53
N ALA A 263 -10.84 19.88 17.74
CA ALA A 263 -11.44 18.65 18.21
C ALA A 263 -10.43 17.64 18.81
N GLY A 264 -9.12 17.95 18.78
CA GLY A 264 -8.08 17.06 19.29
C GLY A 264 -7.91 15.76 18.49
N LEU A 265 -8.33 15.74 17.22
CA LEU A 265 -8.25 14.56 16.37
C LEU A 265 -6.81 14.31 15.91
N LYS A 266 -6.38 13.05 15.99
CA LYS A 266 -5.07 12.58 15.48
C LYS A 266 -5.12 12.12 14.03
N THR A 267 -6.33 11.99 13.48
CA THR A 267 -6.58 11.61 12.08
C THR A 267 -5.85 12.56 11.14
N LYS A 268 -5.09 11.99 10.22
CA LYS A 268 -4.29 12.73 9.25
C LYS A 268 -5.15 13.21 8.09
N ILE A 269 -4.80 14.38 7.55
CA ILE A 269 -5.43 14.92 6.34
C ILE A 269 -4.50 14.66 5.16
N VAL A 270 -5.02 14.01 4.13
CA VAL A 270 -4.35 13.78 2.85
C VAL A 270 -5.11 14.49 1.74
N ILE A 271 -4.38 15.10 0.82
CA ILE A 271 -4.96 15.92 -0.27
C ILE A 271 -4.90 15.18 -1.61
N PHE A 272 -5.54 15.78 -2.61
CA PHE A 272 -5.61 15.33 -4.00
C PHE A 272 -6.47 14.08 -4.25
N ASP A 273 -6.03 12.87 -3.91
CA ASP A 273 -6.80 11.61 -4.07
C ASP A 273 -7.34 11.41 -5.51
N HIS A 274 -6.46 11.59 -6.50
CA HIS A 274 -6.80 11.45 -7.92
C HIS A 274 -5.60 11.06 -8.79
N ASN A 275 -5.73 11.14 -10.11
CA ASN A 275 -4.80 10.52 -11.06
C ASN A 275 -3.39 11.10 -11.07
N CYS A 276 -2.41 10.27 -11.41
CA CYS A 276 -0.99 10.63 -11.50
C CYS A 276 -0.65 11.64 -12.63
N ASP A 277 -1.63 12.08 -13.43
CA ASP A 277 -1.46 13.07 -14.51
C ASP A 277 -1.48 14.53 -14.03
N ARG A 278 -1.77 14.78 -12.74
CA ARG A 278 -1.83 16.13 -12.16
C ARG A 278 -0.97 16.29 -10.88
N PRO A 279 0.34 16.01 -10.92
CA PRO A 279 1.23 16.23 -9.78
C PRO A 279 1.31 17.71 -9.36
N ASP A 280 0.97 18.65 -10.25
CA ASP A 280 0.90 20.08 -9.98
C ASP A 280 -0.19 20.44 -8.94
N TYR A 281 -1.30 19.70 -8.89
CA TYR A 281 -2.42 19.98 -8.00
C TYR A 281 -2.01 19.89 -6.51
N PRO A 282 -1.49 18.75 -6.01
CA PRO A 282 -1.04 18.69 -4.62
C PRO A 282 0.15 19.61 -4.36
N LEU A 283 1.05 19.83 -5.32
CA LEU A 283 2.19 20.73 -5.14
C LEU A 283 1.77 22.19 -4.95
N ALA A 284 0.74 22.64 -5.67
CA ALA A 284 0.18 23.98 -5.49
C ALA A 284 -0.37 24.17 -4.07
N ILE A 285 -1.11 23.19 -3.54
CA ILE A 285 -1.65 23.23 -2.17
C ILE A 285 -0.51 23.18 -1.14
N LEU A 286 0.45 22.26 -1.33
CA LEU A 286 1.57 22.09 -0.42
C LEU A 286 2.47 23.34 -0.36
N SER A 287 2.52 24.16 -1.40
CA SER A 287 3.28 25.41 -1.42
C SER A 287 2.80 26.44 -0.38
N ASP A 288 1.57 26.30 0.12
CA ASP A 288 1.05 27.12 1.22
C ASP A 288 1.58 26.61 2.58
N PRO A 289 2.42 27.39 3.29
CA PRO A 289 3.06 26.94 4.52
C PRO A 289 2.07 26.81 5.70
N VAL A 290 0.88 27.40 5.62
CA VAL A 290 -0.16 27.22 6.65
C VAL A 290 -0.85 25.88 6.41
N THR A 291 -1.34 25.65 5.19
CA THR A 291 -2.00 24.40 4.82
C THR A 291 -1.09 23.20 5.02
N SER A 292 0.18 23.33 4.61
CA SER A 292 1.16 22.25 4.70
C SER A 292 1.38 21.72 6.12
N LYS A 293 1.07 22.50 7.17
CA LYS A 293 1.17 22.03 8.56
C LYS A 293 0.05 21.05 8.95
N TYR A 294 -1.08 21.10 8.27
CA TYR A 294 -2.21 20.20 8.50
C TYR A 294 -2.17 18.95 7.63
N VAL A 295 -1.45 19.00 6.50
CA VAL A 295 -1.42 17.93 5.50
C VAL A 295 -0.28 16.96 5.77
N ASP A 296 -0.59 15.67 5.87
CA ASP A 296 0.38 14.58 6.06
C ASP A 296 1.01 14.14 4.71
N GLY A 297 0.25 14.18 3.63
CA GLY A 297 0.69 13.71 2.33
C GLY A 297 -0.29 13.95 1.19
N SER A 298 -0.02 13.33 0.05
CA SER A 298 -0.88 13.38 -1.15
C SER A 298 -1.23 11.96 -1.61
N ALA A 299 -2.51 11.77 -1.96
CA ALA A 299 -3.04 10.51 -2.44
C ALA A 299 -3.17 10.50 -3.97
N PHE A 300 -2.93 9.33 -4.57
CA PHE A 300 -2.94 9.14 -6.01
C PHE A 300 -3.69 7.87 -6.44
N HIS A 301 -4.35 7.98 -7.58
CA HIS A 301 -4.92 6.88 -8.37
C HIS A 301 -4.09 6.72 -9.65
N HIS A 302 -4.26 5.60 -10.37
CA HIS A 302 -3.59 5.38 -11.66
C HIS A 302 -4.54 5.02 -12.80
N TYR A 303 -5.70 5.66 -12.88
CA TYR A 303 -6.55 5.56 -14.07
C TYR A 303 -5.99 6.36 -15.25
N ARG A 304 -5.16 7.38 -14.97
CA ARG A 304 -4.46 8.23 -15.95
C ARG A 304 -3.07 8.66 -15.46
N GLY A 305 -2.24 9.06 -16.42
CA GLY A 305 -0.89 9.58 -16.18
C GLY A 305 0.16 8.48 -16.05
N TYR A 306 1.36 8.90 -15.64
CA TYR A 306 2.48 8.02 -15.38
C TYR A 306 2.75 7.96 -13.88
N MET A 307 3.05 6.77 -13.36
CA MET A 307 3.35 6.54 -11.93
C MET A 307 4.46 7.47 -11.38
N SER A 308 5.36 7.95 -12.25
CA SER A 308 6.40 8.93 -11.92
C SER A 308 5.87 10.29 -11.41
N GLY A 309 4.59 10.61 -11.64
CA GLY A 309 3.93 11.77 -11.05
C GLY A 309 4.05 11.78 -9.52
N MET A 310 3.94 10.62 -8.87
CA MET A 310 4.13 10.49 -7.43
C MET A 310 5.56 10.83 -7.00
N ASN A 311 6.56 10.34 -7.75
CA ASN A 311 7.97 10.63 -7.49
C ASN A 311 8.31 12.11 -7.70
N ILE A 312 7.67 12.80 -8.66
CA ILE A 312 7.82 14.25 -8.83
C ILE A 312 7.36 14.99 -7.57
N VAL A 313 6.22 14.60 -7.00
CA VAL A 313 5.71 15.21 -5.78
C VAL A 313 6.62 14.93 -4.59
N HIS A 314 7.06 13.68 -4.41
CA HIS A 314 8.00 13.34 -3.34
C HIS A 314 9.33 14.10 -3.47
N ARG A 315 9.92 14.20 -4.67
CA ARG A 315 11.17 14.96 -4.88
C ARG A 315 11.03 16.43 -4.55
N ALA A 316 9.88 17.03 -4.84
CA ALA A 316 9.62 18.43 -4.53
C ALA A 316 9.28 18.65 -3.04
N ARG A 317 8.64 17.67 -2.38
CA ARG A 317 8.20 17.70 -0.98
C ARG A 317 8.54 16.40 -0.25
N PRO A 318 9.84 16.14 0.01
CA PRO A 318 10.27 14.90 0.66
C PRO A 318 9.83 14.83 2.14
N ASP A 319 9.39 15.94 2.71
CA ASP A 319 8.78 16.04 4.04
C ASP A 319 7.32 15.53 4.09
N LYS A 320 6.75 15.11 2.95
CA LYS A 320 5.37 14.64 2.82
C LYS A 320 5.29 13.21 2.34
N ASN A 321 4.26 12.51 2.81
CA ASN A 321 3.99 11.12 2.44
C ASN A 321 3.28 11.04 1.10
N ILE A 322 3.49 9.92 0.40
CA ILE A 322 2.76 9.53 -0.81
C ILE A 322 1.86 8.34 -0.47
N TYR A 323 0.62 8.40 -0.94
CA TYR A 323 -0.39 7.36 -0.77
C TYR A 323 -0.93 6.93 -2.14
N PHE A 324 -1.11 5.63 -2.33
CA PHE A 324 -1.78 5.05 -3.49
C PHE A 324 -3.09 4.42 -3.02
N THR A 325 -4.19 5.09 -3.34
CA THR A 325 -5.46 4.94 -2.63
C THR A 325 -6.55 4.28 -3.45
N GLU A 326 -6.37 4.19 -4.77
CA GLU A 326 -7.33 3.52 -5.62
C GLU A 326 -6.74 3.07 -6.96
N GLN A 327 -7.08 1.84 -7.33
CA GLN A 327 -7.04 1.36 -8.70
C GLN A 327 -7.98 0.16 -8.83
N MET A 328 -8.86 0.19 -9.84
CA MET A 328 -9.60 -1.00 -10.26
C MET A 328 -8.69 -1.97 -11.03
N LEU A 329 -8.78 -3.25 -10.70
CA LEU A 329 -8.15 -4.33 -11.45
C LEU A 329 -9.21 -5.38 -11.78
N THR A 330 -9.39 -5.65 -13.07
CA THR A 330 -10.38 -6.62 -13.56
C THR A 330 -9.73 -7.69 -14.40
N GLU A 331 -10.34 -8.86 -14.43
CA GLU A 331 -10.03 -9.92 -15.37
C GLU A 331 -11.31 -10.52 -15.94
N ARG A 332 -11.20 -11.22 -17.08
CA ARG A 332 -12.33 -11.96 -17.62
C ARG A 332 -12.67 -13.12 -16.67
N PRO A 333 -13.91 -13.21 -16.14
CA PRO A 333 -14.31 -14.33 -15.29
C PRO A 333 -14.09 -15.67 -15.99
N GLY A 334 -13.50 -16.63 -15.27
CA GLY A 334 -13.23 -17.98 -15.79
C GLY A 334 -12.10 -18.07 -16.82
N SER A 335 -11.29 -17.03 -17.01
CA SER A 335 -10.12 -17.08 -17.90
C SER A 335 -9.14 -18.17 -17.48
N GLU A 336 -8.64 -18.96 -18.43
CA GLU A 336 -7.59 -19.96 -18.18
C GLU A 336 -6.26 -19.31 -17.74
N THR A 337 -6.04 -18.06 -18.14
CA THR A 337 -4.86 -17.29 -17.76
C THR A 337 -5.18 -16.13 -16.82
N ILE A 338 -4.13 -15.65 -16.12
CA ILE A 338 -4.13 -14.51 -15.22
C ILE A 338 -2.94 -13.59 -15.55
N ASN A 339 -3.18 -12.29 -15.73
CA ASN A 339 -2.13 -11.32 -16.07
C ASN A 339 -1.38 -10.80 -14.82
N ILE A 340 -0.89 -11.72 -13.99
CA ILE A 340 -0.40 -11.39 -12.65
C ILE A 340 0.90 -10.59 -12.65
N ALA A 341 1.85 -10.89 -13.55
CA ALA A 341 3.12 -10.15 -13.62
C ALA A 341 2.91 -8.66 -13.91
N SER A 342 2.05 -8.32 -14.86
CA SER A 342 1.71 -6.94 -15.17
C SER A 342 1.05 -6.23 -13.98
N ALA A 343 0.12 -6.92 -13.30
CA ALA A 343 -0.57 -6.37 -12.13
C ALA A 343 0.38 -6.09 -10.96
N VAL A 344 1.23 -7.04 -10.59
CA VAL A 344 2.20 -6.88 -9.49
C VAL A 344 3.29 -5.86 -9.83
N LYS A 345 3.82 -5.88 -11.07
CA LYS A 345 4.74 -4.84 -11.55
C LYS A 345 4.13 -3.46 -11.38
N ARG A 346 2.89 -3.27 -11.81
CA ARG A 346 2.22 -1.97 -11.74
C ARG A 346 1.87 -1.55 -10.31
N LEU A 347 1.26 -2.44 -9.53
CA LEU A 347 0.52 -2.06 -8.31
C LEU A 347 1.27 -2.34 -7.01
N ILE A 348 2.34 -3.13 -7.06
CA ILE A 348 3.24 -3.36 -5.93
C ILE A 348 4.60 -2.72 -6.22
N VAL A 349 5.27 -3.17 -7.28
CA VAL A 349 6.65 -2.72 -7.61
C VAL A 349 6.66 -1.23 -7.90
N ASN A 350 5.95 -0.78 -8.95
CA ASN A 350 6.02 0.62 -9.37
C ASN A 350 5.42 1.57 -8.33
N VAL A 351 4.32 1.20 -7.67
CA VAL A 351 3.71 2.02 -6.61
C VAL A 351 4.68 2.30 -5.48
N THR A 352 5.34 1.26 -4.96
CA THR A 352 6.28 1.41 -3.83
C THR A 352 7.63 1.98 -4.25
N ARG A 353 8.12 1.70 -5.46
CA ARG A 353 9.32 2.37 -6.01
C ARG A 353 9.10 3.86 -6.29
N ASN A 354 7.84 4.30 -6.42
CA ASN A 354 7.46 5.71 -6.51
C ASN A 354 6.96 6.27 -5.16
N TRP A 355 7.60 5.84 -4.06
CA TRP A 355 7.46 6.38 -2.70
C TRP A 355 6.14 6.16 -1.97
N SER A 356 5.16 5.48 -2.59
CA SER A 356 3.92 5.21 -1.87
C SER A 356 4.17 4.33 -0.64
N LYS A 357 3.51 4.69 0.45
CA LYS A 357 3.52 3.94 1.72
C LYS A 357 2.50 2.81 1.73
N ASN A 358 1.58 2.78 0.78
CA ASN A 358 0.55 1.77 0.67
C ASN A 358 0.21 1.44 -0.79
N SER A 359 -0.59 0.40 -0.98
CA SER A 359 -1.32 0.18 -2.23
C SER A 359 -2.70 -0.35 -1.90
N ILE A 360 -3.70 0.49 -2.14
CA ILE A 360 -5.11 0.16 -1.94
C ILE A 360 -5.76 0.03 -3.32
N LEU A 361 -6.30 -1.14 -3.61
CA LEU A 361 -7.13 -1.33 -4.80
C LEU A 361 -8.59 -1.04 -4.49
N TRP A 362 -9.42 -0.88 -5.52
CA TRP A 362 -10.77 -0.37 -5.33
C TRP A 362 -11.68 -1.36 -4.57
N ASN A 363 -12.43 -2.21 -5.26
CA ASN A 363 -13.49 -2.96 -4.59
C ASN A 363 -12.96 -4.21 -3.85
N TYR A 364 -13.38 -4.43 -2.60
CA TYR A 364 -13.02 -5.64 -1.84
C TYR A 364 -13.83 -6.85 -2.31
N ALA A 365 -15.15 -6.73 -2.43
CA ALA A 365 -16.05 -7.78 -2.88
C ALA A 365 -17.13 -7.25 -3.83
N ALA A 366 -17.49 -8.05 -4.82
CA ALA A 366 -18.64 -7.84 -5.70
C ALA A 366 -19.37 -9.16 -5.92
N ASP A 367 -20.60 -9.12 -6.43
CA ASP A 367 -21.26 -10.32 -6.93
C ASP A 367 -20.80 -10.64 -8.38
N PRO A 368 -21.29 -11.74 -9.00
CA PRO A 368 -20.96 -12.06 -10.38
C PRO A 368 -21.49 -11.08 -11.44
N GLN A 369 -22.40 -10.17 -11.06
CA GLN A 369 -22.96 -9.10 -11.90
C GLN A 369 -22.22 -7.77 -11.75
N PHE A 370 -21.27 -7.68 -10.81
CA PHE A 370 -20.57 -6.46 -10.41
C PHE A 370 -21.47 -5.43 -9.72
N ASP A 371 -22.57 -5.89 -9.14
CA ASP A 371 -23.50 -5.11 -8.36
C ASP A 371 -23.07 -5.07 -6.87
N PRO A 372 -23.62 -4.14 -6.07
CA PRO A 372 -24.39 -2.98 -6.52
C PRO A 372 -23.50 -1.84 -7.02
N HIS A 373 -24.03 -1.07 -7.95
CA HIS A 373 -23.46 0.21 -8.34
C HIS A 373 -24.56 1.23 -8.64
N THR A 374 -24.25 2.51 -8.56
CA THR A 374 -25.21 3.55 -8.90
C THR A 374 -25.53 3.55 -10.39
N ASP A 375 -26.80 3.79 -10.73
CA ASP A 375 -27.39 3.63 -12.07
C ASP A 375 -26.93 4.69 -13.09
N ASN A 376 -26.44 5.84 -12.63
CA ASN A 376 -26.09 6.98 -13.49
C ASN A 376 -24.72 7.56 -13.14
N GLY A 377 -23.68 6.74 -13.23
CA GLY A 377 -22.28 7.18 -13.12
C GLY A 377 -21.34 6.14 -12.53
N GLY A 378 -21.88 5.15 -11.81
CA GLY A 378 -21.09 4.13 -11.16
C GLY A 378 -20.49 3.09 -12.10
N CYS A 379 -19.49 2.40 -11.58
CA CYS A 379 -18.67 1.48 -12.32
C CYS A 379 -19.34 0.10 -12.50
N SER A 380 -20.02 -0.09 -13.64
CA SER A 380 -20.74 -1.34 -13.99
C SER A 380 -19.85 -2.54 -14.36
N MET A 381 -18.56 -2.46 -14.06
CA MET A 381 -17.57 -3.49 -14.38
C MET A 381 -16.55 -3.66 -13.24
N CYS A 382 -16.81 -3.05 -12.08
CA CYS A 382 -15.89 -3.04 -10.96
C CYS A 382 -15.90 -4.39 -10.24
N GLN A 383 -14.95 -5.23 -10.62
CA GLN A 383 -14.70 -6.50 -9.95
C GLN A 383 -14.06 -6.27 -8.57
N GLY A 384 -14.47 -7.08 -7.59
CA GLY A 384 -13.83 -7.14 -6.28
C GLY A 384 -12.52 -7.93 -6.27
N ALA A 385 -11.74 -7.81 -5.18
CA ALA A 385 -10.70 -8.79 -4.87
C ALA A 385 -11.25 -10.22 -4.87
N ILE A 386 -12.46 -10.35 -4.34
CA ILE A 386 -13.25 -11.57 -4.39
C ILE A 386 -14.60 -11.33 -5.06
N THR A 387 -15.15 -12.40 -5.64
CA THR A 387 -16.53 -12.46 -6.11
C THR A 387 -17.33 -13.37 -5.17
N ILE A 388 -18.46 -12.89 -4.66
CA ILE A 388 -19.33 -13.59 -3.70
C ILE A 388 -20.64 -13.96 -4.40
N ASP A 389 -21.02 -15.24 -4.37
CA ASP A 389 -22.27 -15.79 -4.88
C ASP A 389 -22.90 -16.67 -3.80
N GLY A 390 -23.73 -16.06 -2.94
CA GLY A 390 -24.10 -16.64 -1.65
C GLY A 390 -22.85 -16.90 -0.80
N ASP A 391 -22.64 -18.15 -0.37
CA ASP A 391 -21.44 -18.55 0.39
C ASP A 391 -20.23 -18.91 -0.49
N LYS A 392 -20.40 -18.96 -1.82
CA LYS A 392 -19.33 -19.33 -2.74
C LYS A 392 -18.46 -18.11 -3.03
N VAL A 393 -17.17 -18.24 -2.75
CA VAL A 393 -16.20 -17.16 -2.98
C VAL A 393 -15.21 -17.55 -4.09
N THR A 394 -15.07 -16.68 -5.10
CA THR A 394 -14.02 -16.75 -6.12
C THR A 394 -12.98 -15.67 -5.87
N ARG A 395 -11.69 -16.01 -5.98
CA ARG A 395 -10.59 -15.04 -5.82
C ARG A 395 -10.13 -14.54 -7.19
N ASN A 396 -10.11 -13.23 -7.35
CA ASN A 396 -9.79 -12.58 -8.62
C ASN A 396 -8.33 -12.11 -8.64
N ILE A 397 -7.87 -11.64 -9.79
CA ILE A 397 -6.50 -11.11 -9.97
C ILE A 397 -6.10 -10.07 -8.91
N ALA A 398 -7.03 -9.24 -8.43
CA ALA A 398 -6.77 -8.25 -7.40
C ALA A 398 -6.33 -8.90 -6.08
N TYR A 399 -7.00 -9.98 -5.66
CA TYR A 399 -6.64 -10.75 -4.47
C TYR A 399 -5.18 -11.24 -4.53
N TYR A 400 -4.80 -11.93 -5.62
CA TYR A 400 -3.45 -12.47 -5.76
C TYR A 400 -2.39 -11.36 -5.87
N THR A 401 -2.73 -10.25 -6.53
CA THR A 401 -1.83 -9.10 -6.65
C THR A 401 -1.45 -8.53 -5.29
N ILE A 402 -2.43 -8.32 -4.40
CA ILE A 402 -2.17 -7.81 -3.05
C ILE A 402 -1.59 -8.89 -2.13
N ALA A 403 -1.94 -10.17 -2.31
CA ALA A 403 -1.38 -11.27 -1.53
C ALA A 403 0.16 -11.34 -1.64
N HIS A 404 0.69 -11.09 -2.84
CA HIS A 404 2.15 -11.02 -3.11
C HIS A 404 2.89 -9.95 -2.30
N ALA A 405 2.18 -9.00 -1.68
CA ALA A 405 2.75 -8.00 -0.79
C ALA A 405 2.31 -8.19 0.66
N SER A 406 1.01 -8.17 0.91
CA SER A 406 0.38 -8.09 2.23
C SER A 406 0.77 -9.21 3.21
N LYS A 407 1.07 -10.42 2.71
CA LYS A 407 1.43 -11.57 3.55
C LYS A 407 2.70 -11.32 4.36
N PHE A 408 3.71 -10.72 3.73
CA PHE A 408 5.06 -10.61 4.29
C PHE A 408 5.51 -9.18 4.52
N ILE A 409 5.02 -8.23 3.73
CA ILE A 409 5.34 -6.81 3.87
C ILE A 409 4.32 -6.20 4.84
N ARG A 410 4.50 -6.51 6.13
CA ARG A 410 3.62 -6.05 7.22
C ARG A 410 3.79 -4.56 7.50
N PRO A 411 2.79 -3.88 8.10
CA PRO A 411 2.94 -2.50 8.55
C PRO A 411 4.22 -2.30 9.37
N GLY A 412 4.97 -1.23 9.05
CA GLY A 412 6.28 -0.97 9.64
C GLY A 412 7.46 -1.56 8.87
N SER A 413 7.23 -2.39 7.85
CA SER A 413 8.29 -2.79 6.90
C SER A 413 8.87 -1.54 6.23
N VAL A 414 10.14 -1.59 5.85
CA VAL A 414 10.84 -0.50 5.19
C VAL A 414 11.23 -0.94 3.79
N ARG A 415 10.94 -0.13 2.75
CA ARG A 415 11.48 -0.39 1.42
C ARG A 415 12.99 -0.22 1.47
N ILE A 416 13.72 -1.19 0.93
CA ILE A 416 15.19 -1.14 0.85
C ILE A 416 15.65 -1.14 -0.60
N SER A 417 16.94 -0.88 -0.81
CA SER A 417 17.50 -0.83 -2.16
C SER A 417 17.53 -2.21 -2.80
N SER A 418 17.06 -2.24 -4.05
CA SER A 418 17.23 -3.35 -4.98
C SER A 418 17.44 -2.78 -6.38
N THR A 419 18.38 -3.36 -7.12
CA THR A 419 18.70 -2.97 -8.51
C THR A 419 17.44 -2.86 -9.34
N ASP A 420 17.19 -1.69 -9.93
CA ASP A 420 16.12 -1.47 -10.92
C ASP A 420 16.60 -1.79 -12.32
N ALA A 421 15.65 -1.93 -13.24
CA ALA A 421 15.94 -1.80 -14.66
C ALA A 421 16.56 -0.42 -14.94
N PHE A 422 17.56 -0.40 -15.82
CA PHE A 422 18.33 0.80 -16.21
C PHE A 422 19.26 1.38 -15.14
N ASP A 423 19.33 0.81 -13.94
CA ASP A 423 20.40 1.17 -13.00
C ASP A 423 21.77 0.76 -13.59
N PRO A 424 22.81 1.59 -13.39
CA PRO A 424 24.16 1.20 -13.73
C PRO A 424 24.62 0.08 -12.80
N GLY A 425 25.30 -0.92 -13.36
CA GLY A 425 25.83 -2.07 -12.64
C GLY A 425 27.31 -2.27 -12.92
N VAL A 426 27.92 -3.13 -12.11
CA VAL A 426 29.25 -3.67 -12.40
C VAL A 426 29.11 -5.19 -12.44
N ASP A 427 29.37 -5.77 -13.61
CA ASP A 427 29.52 -7.21 -13.75
C ASP A 427 30.98 -7.58 -13.54
N ILE A 428 31.22 -8.61 -12.73
CA ILE A 428 32.55 -9.13 -12.47
C ILE A 428 32.66 -10.47 -13.18
N THR A 429 33.41 -10.49 -14.28
CA THR A 429 33.63 -11.69 -15.09
C THR A 429 35.09 -12.11 -15.04
N GLU A 430 35.34 -13.40 -15.26
CA GLU A 430 36.70 -13.89 -15.49
C GLU A 430 37.20 -13.37 -16.84
N ASP A 431 38.48 -13.01 -16.89
CA ASP A 431 39.16 -12.54 -18.09
C ASP A 431 39.14 -13.64 -19.17
N GLU A 432 38.78 -13.24 -20.39
CA GLU A 432 38.56 -14.16 -21.52
C GLU A 432 39.83 -14.91 -21.96
N GLU A 433 41.02 -14.38 -21.65
CA GLU A 433 42.31 -14.96 -22.02
C GLU A 433 43.06 -15.56 -20.82
N ARG A 434 42.73 -15.15 -19.59
CA ARG A 434 43.49 -15.49 -18.37
C ARG A 434 42.59 -15.90 -17.23
N ALA A 435 42.59 -17.20 -16.95
CA ALA A 435 41.98 -17.73 -15.73
C ALA A 435 42.52 -16.99 -14.49
N GLU A 436 41.67 -16.80 -13.48
CA GLU A 436 41.93 -16.10 -12.20
C GLU A 436 42.01 -14.56 -12.25
N ILE A 437 42.06 -13.93 -13.43
CA ILE A 437 41.92 -12.46 -13.53
C ILE A 437 40.44 -12.11 -13.59
N ARG A 438 40.00 -11.16 -12.74
CA ARG A 438 38.64 -10.62 -12.75
C ARG A 438 38.62 -9.28 -13.48
N ARG A 439 37.71 -9.12 -14.44
CA ARG A 439 37.40 -7.83 -15.09
C ARG A 439 36.11 -7.26 -14.52
N ALA A 440 36.13 -5.97 -14.22
CA ALA A 440 34.93 -5.21 -13.89
C ALA A 440 34.40 -4.57 -15.18
N THR A 441 33.21 -5.02 -15.62
CA THR A 441 32.50 -4.41 -16.74
C THR A 441 31.43 -3.49 -16.19
N VAL A 442 31.55 -2.20 -16.48
CA VAL A 442 30.48 -1.25 -16.20
C VAL A 442 29.37 -1.50 -17.21
N VAL A 443 28.17 -1.73 -16.70
CA VAL A 443 26.97 -1.90 -17.52
C VAL A 443 26.07 -0.71 -17.26
N GLU A 444 25.67 0.01 -18.31
CA GLU A 444 24.83 1.20 -18.15
C GLU A 444 23.38 0.85 -17.80
N HIS A 445 22.90 -0.33 -18.21
CA HIS A 445 21.55 -0.80 -17.95
C HIS A 445 21.54 -2.25 -17.52
N SER A 446 21.09 -2.49 -16.30
CA SER A 446 21.08 -3.81 -15.67
C SER A 446 20.15 -4.84 -16.32
N ASP A 447 19.10 -4.37 -17.02
CA ASP A 447 18.02 -5.16 -17.64
C ASP A 447 17.46 -6.29 -16.75
N VAL A 448 17.45 -6.07 -15.42
CA VAL A 448 16.92 -7.02 -14.45
C VAL A 448 15.40 -7.02 -14.47
N LEU A 449 14.80 -8.15 -14.06
CA LEU A 449 13.35 -8.25 -13.92
C LEU A 449 12.79 -7.19 -12.96
N PRO A 450 11.58 -6.64 -13.23
CA PRO A 450 10.89 -5.75 -12.32
C PRO A 450 10.82 -6.31 -10.90
N ASN A 451 11.36 -5.57 -9.93
CA ASN A 451 11.48 -6.04 -8.56
C ASN A 451 11.44 -4.92 -7.52
N VAL A 452 11.10 -5.28 -6.29
CA VAL A 452 11.23 -4.41 -5.11
C VAL A 452 11.55 -5.24 -3.86
N ALA A 453 12.40 -4.71 -3.00
CA ALA A 453 12.80 -5.33 -1.75
C ALA A 453 12.34 -4.54 -0.52
N PHE A 454 12.08 -5.26 0.57
CA PHE A 454 11.69 -4.70 1.87
C PHE A 454 12.40 -5.44 2.99
N LYS A 455 12.59 -4.74 4.11
CA LYS A 455 12.98 -5.30 5.39
C LYS A 455 11.80 -5.23 6.35
N THR A 456 11.38 -6.38 6.88
CA THR A 456 10.23 -6.46 7.80
C THR A 456 10.61 -5.95 9.19
N PRO A 457 9.64 -5.63 10.07
CA PRO A 457 9.91 -5.29 11.46
C PRO A 457 10.70 -6.36 12.23
N GLU A 458 10.54 -7.63 11.84
CA GLU A 458 11.26 -8.78 12.40
C GLU A 458 12.66 -8.96 11.81
N GLY A 459 13.09 -8.09 10.88
CA GLY A 459 14.41 -8.11 10.25
C GLY A 459 14.56 -9.09 9.10
N LYS A 460 13.45 -9.69 8.61
CA LYS A 460 13.48 -10.53 7.41
C LYS A 460 13.56 -9.68 6.15
N ILE A 461 14.13 -10.23 5.09
CA ILE A 461 14.12 -9.59 3.77
C ILE A 461 13.02 -10.20 2.93
N VAL A 462 12.22 -9.34 2.29
CA VAL A 462 11.19 -9.74 1.34
C VAL A 462 11.52 -9.16 -0.02
N LEU A 463 11.57 -9.99 -1.06
CA LEU A 463 11.80 -9.59 -2.44
C LEU A 463 10.62 -10.03 -3.29
N VAL A 464 9.99 -9.08 -4.00
CA VAL A 464 8.93 -9.37 -4.98
C VAL A 464 9.51 -9.19 -6.39
N ILE A 465 9.36 -10.19 -7.24
CA ILE A 465 9.82 -10.16 -8.64
C ILE A 465 8.66 -10.52 -9.57
N ALA A 466 8.46 -9.75 -10.64
CA ALA A 466 7.52 -10.05 -11.70
C ALA A 466 8.27 -10.38 -12.99
N ASN A 467 8.11 -11.59 -13.53
CA ASN A 467 8.56 -11.92 -14.88
C ASN A 467 7.49 -11.50 -15.89
N ASP A 468 7.58 -10.27 -16.38
CA ASP A 468 6.68 -9.74 -17.41
C ASP A 468 7.12 -10.04 -18.85
N SER A 469 8.07 -10.97 -19.02
CA SER A 469 8.54 -11.43 -20.32
C SER A 469 7.78 -12.68 -20.82
N TRP A 470 7.98 -13.01 -22.10
CA TRP A 470 7.35 -14.15 -22.77
C TRP A 470 8.13 -15.46 -22.64
N SER A 471 9.24 -15.46 -21.90
CA SER A 471 10.08 -16.63 -21.69
C SER A 471 10.31 -16.88 -20.20
N GLN A 472 10.70 -18.10 -19.86
CA GLN A 472 11.21 -18.38 -18.53
C GLN A 472 12.45 -17.52 -18.28
N GLN A 473 12.54 -16.95 -17.08
CA GLN A 473 13.66 -16.12 -16.66
C GLN A 473 14.28 -16.68 -15.39
N THR A 474 15.59 -16.49 -15.28
CA THR A 474 16.33 -16.76 -14.04
C THR A 474 16.77 -15.43 -13.47
N ALA A 475 16.16 -15.01 -12.37
CA ALA A 475 16.58 -13.84 -11.63
C ALA A 475 17.73 -14.24 -10.70
N LYS A 476 18.95 -13.82 -11.04
CA LYS A 476 20.09 -13.90 -10.13
C LYS A 476 19.93 -12.81 -9.07
N ILE A 477 20.00 -13.18 -7.80
CA ILE A 477 19.94 -12.23 -6.68
C ILE A 477 21.24 -12.27 -5.90
N GLN A 478 21.61 -11.12 -5.33
CA GLN A 478 22.76 -10.99 -4.43
C GLN A 478 22.33 -10.31 -3.13
N TYR A 479 22.69 -10.92 -2.00
CA TYR A 479 22.50 -10.32 -0.69
C TYR A 479 23.72 -10.63 0.19
N ASN A 480 24.33 -9.60 0.79
CA ASN A 480 25.54 -9.72 1.62
C ASN A 480 26.70 -10.52 0.96
N GLY A 481 26.87 -10.35 -0.35
CA GLY A 481 27.92 -11.03 -1.13
C GLY A 481 27.66 -12.51 -1.43
N ARG A 482 26.47 -13.03 -1.08
CA ARG A 482 26.03 -14.38 -1.45
C ARG A 482 24.99 -14.31 -2.57
N PHE A 483 24.90 -15.38 -3.34
CA PHE A 483 24.06 -15.43 -4.55
C PHE A 483 23.03 -16.56 -4.50
N ALA A 484 21.90 -16.34 -5.16
CA ALA A 484 20.91 -17.38 -5.44
C ALA A 484 20.26 -17.12 -6.81
N ASN A 485 19.76 -18.18 -7.45
CA ASN A 485 19.02 -18.11 -8.69
C ASN A 485 17.55 -18.43 -8.43
N LEU A 486 16.67 -17.55 -8.90
CA LEU A 486 15.22 -17.69 -8.75
C LEU A 486 14.61 -17.89 -10.14
N HIS A 487 13.93 -19.01 -10.34
CA HIS A 487 13.33 -19.35 -11.63
C HIS A 487 11.87 -18.96 -11.68
N LEU A 488 11.48 -18.19 -12.70
CA LEU A 488 10.11 -17.75 -12.91
C LEU A 488 9.67 -18.07 -14.34
N ALA A 489 8.53 -18.77 -14.46
CA ALA A 489 7.86 -19.02 -15.73
C ALA A 489 7.44 -17.71 -16.43
N PRO A 490 7.17 -17.71 -17.74
CA PRO A 490 6.63 -16.54 -18.44
C PRO A 490 5.39 -15.98 -17.76
N GLY A 491 5.33 -14.66 -17.56
CA GLY A 491 4.18 -13.99 -16.95
C GLY A 491 3.95 -14.28 -15.45
N SER A 492 4.87 -14.97 -14.77
CA SER A 492 4.71 -15.34 -13.36
C SER A 492 5.27 -14.30 -12.40
N VAL A 493 4.88 -14.42 -11.13
CA VAL A 493 5.37 -13.58 -10.02
C VAL A 493 5.86 -14.48 -8.91
N GLY A 494 6.97 -14.10 -8.28
CA GLY A 494 7.47 -14.69 -7.04
C GLY A 494 7.59 -13.67 -5.92
N THR A 495 7.18 -14.05 -4.72
CA THR A 495 7.52 -13.36 -3.46
C THR A 495 8.45 -14.25 -2.66
N PHE A 496 9.65 -13.76 -2.37
CA PHE A 496 10.72 -14.49 -1.73
C PHE A 496 11.03 -13.87 -0.37
N ILE A 497 11.28 -14.69 0.64
CA ILE A 497 11.56 -14.23 2.01
C ILE A 497 12.68 -15.03 2.66
N TRP A 498 13.55 -14.37 3.41
CA TRP A 498 14.67 -14.99 4.14
C TRP A 498 15.14 -14.23 5.37
#